data_AF-A0A838E0U2-F1
#
_entry.id   AF-A0A838E0U2-F1
#
_cell.length_a   1.000
_cell.length_b   1.000
_cell.length_c   1.000
_cell.angle_alpha   90.00
_cell.angle_beta   90.00
_cell.angle_gamma   90.00
#
_symmetry.space_group_name_H-M   'P 1'
#
loop_
_entity.id
_entity.type
_entity.pdbx_description
1 polymer ?
#
loop_
_entity_poly.entity_id
_entity_poly.type
_entity_poly.pdbx_seq_one_letter_code
_entity_poly.pdbx_strand_id
1 'polypeptide(L)'
;MVNEQMQNYDYRGKRAVVLLRVSTEEQEKKYGFPSQLRSIREKLIEPLGLRILDEEKYIVRDTYTGMEFREREELAKILEMAKRREFDVLVMDVLDRLGRTGLPREIYRAELLMNGVRTLTTKPEEHADDNSLMGQMIRLLHGFKSEEERNDILRRTQNGKRERVLKDHKLLGSPMAKYGWKFRDIDKGTYLLDNDPIKIELDGTILLDENGEPWTAAKVRRFMFEFVDGGKGSIRKLGTYLTSQHIPVPKEGKWNATFVKRILDTRYVHTPSDEPILAYGYLTVLDGNGQPYTDASVAQIIYELDDKGMNTKKIAEILHKQGVPTGKEAQWTVASTAWLLKDRSVVGEAPVYVYETSKEPGGKKITKKKPQDEWVYLPEGVIPPILVMEDGKPNIAQFERVQKRLEGNQKNATRNNRHPENHLLRGGYAKCGYCGGNMTTSMQGKRRRAIYCCSTAGNMDGRCKENNFTLAEKLDSCAWSVAKEIIGDPSIVDKAVEDRKTKDPNAERREYIIGELSKNKASRARLMSRLEDEDLDDETYTEIKHRLKELVDMKRGYENELSKEINVHAEWMKTQERLKHFHKRCQEMREQLDDPGYEPDYQFKREVIEFFGIVARVRKTDNELEINIEREGDSV
;
A
#
# COMPACT_ATOMS: atom_id res chain seq x y z
N MET A 1 16.88 -49.47 -25.08
CA MET A 1 16.17 -49.10 -26.32
C MET A 1 16.35 -47.64 -26.76
N VAL A 2 16.95 -46.73 -25.97
CA VAL A 2 17.17 -45.32 -26.42
C VAL A 2 18.39 -45.16 -27.37
N ASN A 3 19.34 -46.10 -27.33
CA ASN A 3 20.59 -46.02 -28.10
C ASN A 3 20.47 -46.45 -29.58
N GLU A 4 19.37 -47.09 -29.98
CA GLU A 4 19.18 -47.59 -31.36
C GLU A 4 18.64 -46.52 -32.33
N GLN A 5 17.93 -45.49 -31.85
CA GLN A 5 17.36 -44.45 -32.72
C GLN A 5 18.39 -43.41 -33.21
N MET A 6 19.54 -43.28 -32.56
CA MET A 6 20.64 -42.44 -33.05
C MET A 6 21.30 -42.96 -34.34
N GLN A 7 21.05 -44.23 -34.72
CA GLN A 7 21.80 -44.91 -35.78
C GLN A 7 21.31 -44.64 -37.21
N ASN A 8 20.20 -43.96 -37.44
CA ASN A 8 19.59 -43.85 -38.78
C ASN A 8 19.80 -42.49 -39.50
N TYR A 9 20.52 -41.54 -38.91
CA TYR A 9 20.81 -40.26 -39.57
C TYR A 9 22.30 -39.92 -39.45
N ASP A 10 22.95 -39.70 -40.59
CA ASP A 10 24.35 -39.31 -40.62
C ASP A 10 24.51 -37.81 -40.31
N TYR A 11 24.90 -37.52 -39.07
CA TYR A 11 25.18 -36.17 -38.59
C TYR A 11 26.58 -35.68 -38.96
N ARG A 12 27.45 -36.56 -39.48
CA ARG A 12 28.86 -36.24 -39.69
C ARG A 12 29.01 -35.17 -40.78
N GLY A 13 29.72 -34.09 -40.46
CA GLY A 13 29.95 -32.98 -41.37
C GLY A 13 28.75 -32.04 -41.59
N LYS A 14 27.61 -32.26 -40.93
CA LYS A 14 26.44 -31.36 -41.00
C LYS A 14 26.72 -30.03 -40.31
N ARG A 15 26.13 -28.95 -40.85
CA ARG A 15 26.31 -27.58 -40.37
C ARG A 15 25.41 -27.33 -39.16
N ALA A 16 25.99 -26.92 -38.04
CA ALA A 16 25.28 -26.71 -36.79
C ALA A 16 25.17 -25.23 -36.40
N VAL A 17 24.00 -24.83 -35.91
CA VAL A 17 23.77 -23.59 -35.14
C VAL A 17 23.64 -23.97 -33.66
N VAL A 18 24.29 -23.23 -32.78
CA VAL A 18 24.15 -23.40 -31.33
C VAL A 18 23.28 -22.29 -30.76
N LEU A 19 22.17 -22.66 -30.11
CA LEU A 19 21.33 -21.73 -29.36
C LEU A 19 21.65 -21.82 -27.87
N LEU A 20 22.25 -20.76 -27.33
CA LEU A 20 22.50 -20.63 -25.92
C LEU A 20 21.51 -19.65 -25.30
N ARG A 21 20.95 -19.98 -24.13
CA ARG A 21 19.97 -19.12 -23.49
C ARG A 21 20.12 -19.06 -21.97
N VAL A 22 19.88 -17.87 -21.43
CA VAL A 22 19.75 -17.61 -19.99
C VAL A 22 18.46 -16.85 -19.70
N SER A 23 17.89 -17.08 -18.51
CA SER A 23 16.61 -16.48 -18.13
C SER A 23 16.75 -15.06 -17.60
N THR A 24 17.97 -14.67 -17.20
CA THR A 24 18.34 -13.36 -16.67
C THR A 24 19.82 -13.10 -16.96
N GLU A 25 20.23 -11.84 -17.13
CA GLU A 25 21.65 -11.45 -17.22
C GLU A 25 22.48 -11.92 -16.00
N GLU A 26 21.85 -12.11 -14.84
CA GLU A 26 22.52 -12.64 -13.65
C GLU A 26 22.83 -14.14 -13.75
N GLN A 27 22.02 -14.92 -14.48
CA GLN A 27 22.32 -16.33 -14.77
C GLN A 27 23.47 -16.47 -15.77
N GLU A 28 23.65 -15.49 -16.66
CA GLU A 28 24.80 -15.38 -17.57
C GLU A 28 26.14 -15.34 -16.82
N LYS A 29 26.18 -14.69 -15.66
CA LYS A 29 27.44 -14.54 -14.90
C LYS A 29 27.76 -15.75 -14.02
N LYS A 30 26.78 -16.60 -13.69
CA LYS A 30 26.94 -17.69 -12.69
C LYS A 30 27.01 -19.10 -13.27
N TYR A 31 26.30 -19.36 -14.37
CA TYR A 31 26.35 -20.61 -15.16
C TYR A 31 26.36 -20.27 -16.66
N GLY A 32 27.21 -19.31 -16.99
CA GLY A 32 27.21 -18.58 -18.24
C GLY A 32 27.41 -19.44 -19.45
N PHE A 33 27.03 -18.89 -20.60
CA PHE A 33 27.18 -19.44 -21.93
C PHE A 33 28.41 -20.34 -22.17
N PRO A 34 29.62 -20.09 -21.61
CA PRO A 34 30.75 -21.02 -21.74
C PRO A 34 30.51 -22.45 -21.21
N SER A 35 29.78 -22.61 -20.10
CA SER A 35 29.50 -23.94 -19.53
C SER A 35 28.49 -24.72 -20.36
N GLN A 36 27.44 -24.04 -20.86
CA GLN A 36 26.46 -24.63 -21.77
C GLN A 36 27.12 -25.00 -23.11
N LEU A 37 27.95 -24.11 -23.66
CA LEU A 37 28.69 -24.37 -24.90
C LEU A 37 29.66 -25.54 -24.75
N ARG A 38 30.37 -25.65 -23.62
CA ARG A 38 31.23 -26.80 -23.32
C ARG A 38 30.45 -28.11 -23.28
N SER A 39 29.33 -28.15 -22.55
CA SER A 39 28.44 -29.32 -22.49
C SER A 39 27.94 -29.73 -23.87
N ILE A 40 27.54 -28.77 -24.71
CA ILE A 40 27.08 -29.01 -26.07
C ILE A 40 28.22 -29.53 -26.97
N ARG A 41 29.43 -28.98 -26.83
CA ARG A 41 30.61 -29.43 -27.60
C ARG A 41 30.97 -30.88 -27.29
N GLU A 42 31.15 -31.19 -26.01
CA GLU A 42 31.58 -32.50 -25.53
C GLU A 42 30.52 -33.59 -25.80
N LYS A 43 29.23 -33.28 -25.66
CA LYS A 43 28.16 -34.28 -25.74
C LYS A 43 27.55 -34.45 -27.13
N LEU A 44 27.58 -33.41 -27.97
CA LEU A 44 26.87 -33.41 -29.25
C LEU A 44 27.78 -33.09 -30.44
N ILE A 45 28.55 -32.00 -30.39
CA ILE A 45 29.31 -31.55 -31.57
C ILE A 45 30.45 -32.51 -31.91
N GLU A 46 31.31 -32.82 -30.93
CA GLU A 46 32.47 -33.68 -31.13
C GLU A 46 32.09 -35.14 -31.42
N PRO A 47 31.16 -35.78 -30.65
CA PRO A 47 30.81 -37.17 -30.89
C PRO A 47 30.07 -37.41 -32.22
N LEU A 48 29.27 -36.43 -32.67
CA LEU A 48 28.50 -36.53 -33.91
C LEU A 48 29.24 -35.95 -35.13
N GLY A 49 30.40 -35.34 -34.93
CA GLY A 49 31.20 -34.74 -36.00
C GLY A 49 30.52 -33.55 -36.69
N LEU A 50 29.74 -32.75 -35.95
CA LEU A 50 29.06 -31.56 -36.46
C LEU A 50 30.06 -30.42 -36.72
N ARG A 51 29.77 -29.57 -37.71
CA ARG A 51 30.59 -28.40 -38.05
C ARG A 51 29.86 -27.10 -37.73
N ILE A 52 30.48 -26.27 -36.90
CA ILE A 52 30.08 -24.86 -36.77
C ILE A 52 30.91 -24.08 -37.78
N LEU A 53 30.27 -23.44 -38.77
CA LEU A 53 30.97 -22.77 -39.87
C LEU A 53 31.71 -21.51 -39.40
N ASP A 54 30.98 -20.63 -38.72
CA ASP A 54 31.48 -19.37 -38.17
C ASP A 54 30.95 -19.24 -36.74
N GLU A 55 31.85 -19.28 -35.76
CA GLU A 55 31.45 -19.28 -34.35
C GLU A 55 30.78 -17.96 -33.92
N GLU A 56 31.08 -16.83 -34.56
CA GLU A 56 30.45 -15.55 -34.23
C GLU A 56 29.02 -15.47 -34.76
N LYS A 57 28.79 -16.03 -35.96
CA LYS A 57 27.47 -16.00 -36.62
C LYS A 57 26.54 -17.13 -36.16
N TYR A 58 27.07 -18.34 -35.95
CA TYR A 58 26.27 -19.55 -35.73
C TYR A 58 26.17 -19.96 -34.24
N ILE A 59 26.74 -19.17 -33.31
CA ILE A 59 26.49 -19.28 -31.87
C ILE A 59 25.58 -18.13 -31.45
N VAL A 60 24.28 -18.40 -31.38
CA VAL A 60 23.26 -17.41 -31.06
C VAL A 60 23.02 -17.38 -29.56
N ARG A 61 23.12 -16.19 -28.96
CA ARG A 61 22.93 -15.96 -27.53
C ARG A 61 21.61 -15.23 -27.31
N ASP A 62 20.70 -15.85 -26.58
CA ASP A 62 19.38 -15.28 -26.31
C ASP A 62 19.19 -15.05 -24.80
N THR A 63 19.02 -13.78 -24.43
CA THR A 63 18.73 -13.34 -23.06
C THR A 63 17.26 -12.97 -22.96
N TYR A 64 16.43 -13.92 -22.49
CA TYR A 64 14.97 -13.76 -22.50
C TYR A 64 14.30 -14.23 -21.21
N THR A 65 13.60 -13.31 -20.54
CA THR A 65 13.02 -13.46 -19.20
C THR A 65 11.59 -14.01 -19.18
N GLY A 66 10.88 -14.03 -20.31
CA GLY A 66 9.67 -14.83 -20.62
C GLY A 66 8.35 -14.47 -19.95
N MET A 67 7.34 -14.18 -20.78
CA MET A 67 5.90 -14.52 -20.61
C MET A 67 5.02 -14.20 -21.84
N GLU A 68 5.56 -13.61 -22.92
CA GLU A 68 4.78 -13.20 -24.09
C GLU A 68 5.14 -14.05 -25.32
N PHE A 69 4.13 -14.49 -26.08
CA PHE A 69 4.29 -15.32 -27.27
C PHE A 69 4.81 -14.54 -28.50
N ARG A 70 5.29 -13.28 -28.36
CA ARG A 70 5.64 -12.43 -29.50
C ARG A 70 7.08 -11.91 -29.49
N GLU A 71 7.62 -11.88 -30.71
CA GLU A 71 8.87 -11.30 -31.23
C GLU A 71 10.16 -11.63 -30.46
N ARG A 72 10.63 -12.87 -30.63
CA ARG A 72 12.01 -13.26 -30.27
C ARG A 72 12.92 -13.00 -31.47
N GLU A 73 13.61 -11.87 -31.48
CA GLU A 73 14.50 -11.47 -32.59
C GLU A 73 15.55 -12.54 -32.90
N GLU A 74 16.21 -13.12 -31.89
CA GLU A 74 17.24 -14.14 -32.10
C GLU A 74 16.69 -15.47 -32.63
N LEU A 75 15.49 -15.86 -32.19
CA LEU A 75 14.83 -17.05 -32.73
C LEU A 75 14.31 -16.81 -34.15
N ALA A 76 13.82 -15.59 -34.44
CA ALA A 76 13.41 -15.20 -35.78
C ALA A 76 14.60 -15.23 -36.75
N LYS A 77 15.79 -14.77 -36.33
CA LYS A 77 17.04 -14.90 -37.10
C LYS A 77 17.36 -16.36 -37.40
N ILE A 78 17.28 -17.25 -36.41
CA ILE A 78 17.51 -18.70 -36.60
C ILE A 78 16.51 -19.29 -37.61
N LEU A 79 15.22 -18.92 -37.51
CA LEU A 79 14.19 -19.38 -38.46
C LEU A 79 14.43 -18.86 -39.88
N GLU A 80 14.91 -17.62 -40.01
CA GLU A 80 15.27 -17.06 -41.31
C GLU A 80 16.51 -17.75 -41.92
N MET A 81 17.53 -18.03 -41.11
CA MET A 81 18.69 -18.84 -41.50
C MET A 81 18.27 -20.25 -41.93
N ALA A 82 17.27 -20.84 -41.26
CA ALA A 82 16.71 -22.14 -41.61
C ALA A 82 15.98 -22.09 -42.96
N LYS A 83 15.17 -21.04 -43.21
CA LYS A 83 14.49 -20.81 -44.49
C LYS A 83 15.48 -20.67 -45.65
N ARG A 84 16.63 -20.03 -45.41
CA ARG A 84 17.74 -19.89 -46.36
C ARG A 84 18.63 -21.14 -46.45
N ARG A 85 18.36 -22.19 -45.66
CA ARG A 85 19.13 -23.45 -45.59
C ARG A 85 20.62 -23.22 -45.29
N GLU A 86 20.93 -22.24 -44.44
CA GLU A 86 22.31 -21.91 -44.04
C GLU A 86 22.92 -22.96 -43.10
N PHE A 87 22.09 -23.77 -42.44
CA PHE A 87 22.52 -24.83 -41.54
C PHE A 87 21.55 -26.03 -41.58
N ASP A 88 21.98 -27.17 -41.04
CA ASP A 88 21.27 -28.44 -41.11
C ASP A 88 20.76 -28.92 -39.74
N VAL A 89 21.41 -28.48 -38.65
CA VAL A 89 21.10 -28.92 -37.27
C VAL A 89 21.10 -27.75 -36.30
N LEU A 90 20.03 -27.56 -35.54
CA LEU A 90 19.97 -26.66 -34.39
C LEU A 90 20.32 -27.43 -33.10
N VAL A 91 21.31 -26.96 -32.36
CA VAL A 91 21.81 -27.61 -31.15
C VAL A 91 21.59 -26.70 -29.93
N MET A 92 21.12 -27.27 -28.84
CA MET A 92 20.88 -26.55 -27.58
C MET A 92 21.08 -27.46 -26.36
N ASP A 93 21.14 -26.89 -25.16
CA ASP A 93 21.32 -27.69 -23.94
C ASP A 93 20.02 -28.43 -23.56
N VAL A 94 18.92 -27.69 -23.43
CA VAL A 94 17.59 -28.22 -23.08
C VAL A 94 16.52 -27.65 -24.00
N LEU A 95 15.44 -28.39 -24.26
CA LEU A 95 14.43 -27.97 -25.23
C LEU A 95 13.62 -26.72 -24.80
N ASP A 96 13.66 -26.38 -23.51
CA ASP A 96 13.08 -25.14 -22.96
C ASP A 96 13.69 -23.85 -23.56
N ARG A 97 14.76 -23.98 -24.36
CA ARG A 97 15.33 -22.85 -25.11
C ARG A 97 14.46 -22.41 -26.30
N LEU A 98 13.62 -23.30 -26.86
CA LEU A 98 12.68 -22.96 -27.94
C LEU A 98 11.39 -22.29 -27.43
N GLY A 99 10.99 -22.53 -26.18
CA GLY A 99 9.80 -21.92 -25.56
C GLY A 99 9.52 -22.47 -24.16
N ARG A 100 8.78 -21.71 -23.33
CA ARG A 100 8.42 -22.10 -21.95
C ARG A 100 7.14 -22.92 -21.83
N THR A 101 6.29 -22.92 -22.87
CA THR A 101 5.01 -23.63 -22.90
C THR A 101 5.06 -24.73 -23.95
N GLY A 102 4.38 -25.86 -23.70
CA GLY A 102 4.48 -27.06 -24.54
C GLY A 102 4.15 -26.83 -26.02
N LEU A 103 3.03 -26.16 -26.32
CA LEU A 103 2.53 -25.97 -27.69
C LEU A 103 3.43 -25.06 -28.57
N PRO A 104 3.86 -23.86 -28.13
CA PRO A 104 4.81 -23.03 -28.89
C PRO A 104 6.13 -23.71 -29.24
N ARG A 105 6.66 -24.53 -28.33
CA ARG A 105 7.88 -25.31 -28.56
C ARG A 105 7.72 -26.30 -29.72
N GLU A 106 6.56 -26.94 -29.81
CA GLU A 106 6.23 -27.85 -30.92
C GLU A 106 6.10 -27.10 -32.26
N ILE A 107 5.51 -25.90 -32.26
CA ILE A 107 5.36 -25.07 -33.47
C ILE A 107 6.73 -24.69 -34.06
N TYR A 108 7.65 -24.18 -33.23
CA TYR A 108 8.99 -23.82 -33.70
C TYR A 108 9.78 -25.02 -34.21
N ARG A 109 9.63 -26.18 -33.57
CA ARG A 109 10.26 -27.41 -34.07
C ARG A 109 9.67 -27.83 -35.41
N ALA A 110 8.36 -27.81 -35.55
CA ALA A 110 7.68 -28.15 -36.80
C ALA A 110 8.15 -27.24 -37.95
N GLU A 111 8.27 -25.93 -37.71
CA GLU A 111 8.79 -24.99 -38.70
C GLU A 111 10.25 -25.28 -39.07
N LEU A 112 11.13 -25.55 -38.11
CA LEU A 112 12.52 -25.95 -38.38
C LEU A 112 12.58 -27.23 -39.23
N LEU A 113 11.78 -28.24 -38.87
CA LEU A 113 11.74 -29.51 -39.59
C LEU A 113 11.20 -29.35 -41.02
N MET A 114 10.16 -28.52 -41.22
CA MET A 114 9.64 -28.17 -42.55
C MET A 114 10.70 -27.51 -43.44
N ASN A 115 11.64 -26.78 -42.84
CA ASN A 115 12.79 -26.19 -43.53
C ASN A 115 13.98 -27.17 -43.67
N GLY A 116 13.83 -28.43 -43.26
CA GLY A 116 14.86 -29.47 -43.35
C GLY A 116 15.91 -29.42 -42.23
N VAL A 117 15.66 -28.65 -41.17
CA VAL A 117 16.57 -28.49 -40.02
C VAL A 117 16.15 -29.43 -38.88
N ARG A 118 17.11 -30.21 -38.39
CA ARG A 118 16.93 -31.10 -37.23
C ARG A 118 17.27 -30.41 -35.92
N THR A 119 16.75 -30.90 -34.80
CA THR A 119 16.95 -30.29 -33.47
C THR A 119 17.53 -31.29 -32.47
N LEU A 120 18.69 -30.96 -31.88
CA LEU A 120 19.39 -31.80 -30.90
C LEU A 120 19.56 -31.11 -29.54
N THR A 121 19.45 -31.90 -28.47
CA THR A 121 19.59 -31.47 -27.07
C THR A 121 20.58 -32.34 -26.30
N THR A 122 21.18 -31.83 -25.21
CA THR A 122 22.14 -32.61 -24.41
C THR A 122 21.47 -33.66 -23.53
N LYS A 123 20.14 -33.58 -23.37
CA LYS A 123 19.31 -34.56 -22.67
C LYS A 123 18.74 -35.61 -23.64
N PRO A 124 19.04 -36.91 -23.45
CA PRO A 124 18.58 -37.97 -24.34
C PRO A 124 17.06 -38.12 -24.44
N GLU A 125 16.35 -37.94 -23.32
CA GLU A 125 14.88 -38.03 -23.22
C GLU A 125 14.16 -36.87 -23.95
N GLU A 126 14.87 -35.77 -24.17
CA GLU A 126 14.39 -34.59 -24.87
C GLU A 126 14.89 -34.53 -26.33
N HIS A 127 15.57 -35.57 -26.83
CA HIS A 127 16.05 -35.58 -28.22
C HIS A 127 14.88 -35.42 -29.20
N ALA A 128 14.92 -34.33 -29.97
CA ALA A 128 13.80 -33.84 -30.74
C ALA A 128 13.70 -34.41 -32.17
N ASP A 129 14.55 -35.38 -32.53
CA ASP A 129 14.48 -36.07 -33.82
C ASP A 129 13.62 -37.35 -33.82
N ASP A 130 13.07 -37.74 -32.66
CA ASP A 130 12.06 -38.81 -32.63
C ASP A 130 10.70 -38.27 -33.10
N ASN A 131 10.43 -38.40 -34.39
CA ASN A 131 9.15 -38.05 -35.02
C ASN A 131 8.08 -39.14 -34.85
N SER A 132 8.35 -40.22 -34.11
CA SER A 132 7.33 -41.20 -33.77
C SER A 132 6.18 -40.55 -32.99
N LEU A 133 4.97 -41.13 -33.11
CA LEU A 133 3.80 -40.69 -32.33
C LEU A 133 4.10 -40.70 -30.81
N MET A 134 4.89 -41.67 -30.36
CA MET A 134 5.32 -41.79 -28.96
C MET A 134 6.27 -40.67 -28.54
N GLY A 135 7.27 -40.33 -29.37
CA GLY A 135 8.16 -39.20 -29.13
C GLY A 135 7.41 -37.87 -29.05
N GLN A 136 6.40 -37.67 -29.92
CA GLN A 136 5.53 -36.49 -29.88
C GLN A 136 4.69 -36.44 -28.59
N MET A 137 4.10 -37.57 -28.19
CA MET A 137 3.33 -37.67 -26.94
C MET A 137 4.18 -37.42 -25.69
N ILE A 138 5.38 -38.02 -25.60
CA ILE A 138 6.32 -37.83 -24.49
C ILE A 138 6.68 -36.35 -24.34
N ARG A 139 6.98 -35.64 -25.45
CA ARG A 139 7.33 -34.21 -25.40
C ARG A 139 6.18 -33.33 -24.93
N LEU A 140 4.96 -33.57 -25.42
CA LEU A 140 3.77 -32.86 -24.95
C LEU A 140 3.54 -33.11 -23.46
N LEU A 141 3.61 -34.36 -23.01
CA LEU A 141 3.44 -34.75 -21.60
C LEU A 141 4.49 -34.10 -20.68
N HIS A 142 5.77 -34.05 -21.08
CA HIS A 142 6.82 -33.39 -20.28
C HIS A 142 6.62 -31.86 -20.19
N GLY A 143 6.11 -31.23 -21.26
CA GLY A 143 5.72 -29.82 -21.25
C GLY A 143 4.58 -29.56 -20.26
N PHE A 144 3.53 -30.38 -20.30
CA PHE A 144 2.42 -30.30 -19.34
C PHE A 144 2.87 -30.60 -17.90
N LYS A 145 3.72 -31.61 -17.69
CA LYS A 145 4.23 -31.99 -16.36
C LYS A 145 5.03 -30.86 -15.69
N SER A 146 5.81 -30.09 -16.46
CA SER A 146 6.55 -28.94 -15.95
C SER A 146 5.63 -27.79 -15.53
N GLU A 147 4.53 -27.58 -16.27
CA GLU A 147 3.49 -26.62 -15.90
C GLU A 147 2.70 -27.09 -14.66
N GLU A 148 2.40 -28.39 -14.60
CA GLU A 148 1.75 -29.04 -13.48
C GLU A 148 2.59 -28.95 -12.20
N GLU A 149 3.89 -29.28 -12.24
CA GLU A 149 4.79 -29.20 -11.09
C GLU A 149 4.89 -27.76 -10.55
N ARG A 150 4.90 -26.77 -11.43
CA ARG A 150 4.86 -25.36 -11.03
C ARG A 150 3.54 -24.99 -10.35
N ASN A 151 2.42 -25.43 -10.90
CA ASN A 151 1.10 -25.22 -10.31
C ASN A 151 0.98 -25.93 -8.95
N ASP A 152 1.57 -27.11 -8.83
CA ASP A 152 1.68 -27.89 -7.60
C ASP A 152 2.53 -27.18 -6.54
N ILE A 153 3.68 -26.61 -6.90
CA ILE A 153 4.50 -25.80 -5.97
C ILE A 153 3.72 -24.58 -5.49
N LEU A 154 3.01 -23.89 -6.38
CA LEU A 154 2.17 -22.75 -6.02
C LEU A 154 1.05 -23.18 -5.06
N ARG A 155 0.35 -24.27 -5.39
CA ARG A 155 -0.73 -24.84 -4.57
C ARG A 155 -0.22 -25.28 -3.20
N ARG A 156 0.89 -26.02 -3.14
CA ARG A 156 1.53 -26.45 -1.87
C ARG A 156 1.97 -25.27 -1.03
N THR A 157 2.54 -24.23 -1.64
CA THR A 157 2.94 -23.00 -0.93
C THR A 157 1.72 -22.26 -0.38
N GLN A 158 0.65 -22.14 -1.17
CA GLN A 158 -0.60 -21.51 -0.71
C GLN A 158 -1.26 -22.31 0.40
N ASN A 159 -1.29 -23.64 0.28
CA ASN A 159 -1.81 -24.53 1.31
C ASN A 159 -0.99 -24.42 2.60
N GLY A 160 0.35 -24.44 2.52
CA GLY A 160 1.21 -24.26 3.69
C GLY A 160 0.99 -22.92 4.40
N LYS A 161 0.79 -21.83 3.64
CA LYS A 161 0.40 -20.52 4.22
C LYS A 161 -0.98 -20.57 4.88
N ARG A 162 -1.94 -21.28 4.29
CA ARG A 162 -3.29 -21.46 4.85
C ARG A 162 -3.26 -22.28 6.12
N GLU A 163 -2.56 -23.41 6.15
CA GLU A 163 -2.42 -24.24 7.33
C GLU A 163 -1.73 -23.49 8.48
N ARG A 164 -0.65 -22.77 8.18
CA ARG A 164 0.04 -21.93 9.17
C ARG A 164 -0.88 -20.91 9.85
N VAL A 165 -1.81 -20.32 9.11
CA VAL A 165 -2.76 -19.34 9.65
C VAL A 165 -3.94 -20.01 10.35
N LEU A 166 -4.57 -20.98 9.68
CA LEU A 166 -5.85 -21.55 10.10
C LEU A 166 -5.70 -22.64 11.16
N LYS A 167 -4.63 -23.43 11.10
CA LYS A 167 -4.35 -24.52 12.05
C LYS A 167 -3.35 -24.09 13.11
N ASP A 168 -2.22 -23.51 12.71
CA ASP A 168 -1.14 -23.19 13.66
C ASP A 168 -1.35 -21.83 14.33
N HIS A 169 -2.33 -21.03 13.87
CA HIS A 169 -2.60 -19.69 14.37
C HIS A 169 -1.37 -18.76 14.36
N LYS A 170 -0.48 -18.96 13.39
CA LYS A 170 0.75 -18.20 13.22
C LYS A 170 0.58 -17.11 12.15
N LEU A 171 1.29 -16.01 12.34
CA LEU A 171 1.41 -14.94 11.35
C LEU A 171 1.93 -15.48 10.01
N LEU A 172 1.46 -14.86 8.92
CA LEU A 172 2.07 -15.06 7.61
C LEU A 172 3.54 -14.62 7.66
N GLY A 173 4.44 -15.51 7.25
CA GLY A 173 5.87 -15.25 7.29
C GLY A 173 6.23 -14.02 6.46
N SER A 174 6.75 -12.99 7.13
CA SER A 174 7.31 -11.78 6.53
C SER A 174 8.79 -11.67 6.92
N PRO A 175 9.67 -11.20 6.02
CA PRO A 175 11.06 -10.95 6.38
C PRO A 175 11.20 -9.94 7.51
N MET A 176 10.37 -8.88 7.55
CA MET A 176 10.35 -7.83 8.57
C MET A 176 9.07 -7.89 9.41
N ALA A 177 9.19 -7.52 10.69
CA ALA A 177 8.06 -7.31 11.58
C ALA A 177 7.31 -6.01 11.24
N LYS A 178 6.05 -5.91 11.66
CA LYS A 178 5.30 -4.66 11.57
C LYS A 178 5.89 -3.63 12.53
N TYR A 179 5.87 -2.35 12.14
CA TYR A 179 6.40 -1.28 12.98
C TYR A 179 5.65 -1.19 14.32
N GLY A 180 6.41 -1.14 15.41
CA GLY A 180 5.91 -1.23 16.78
C GLY A 180 5.91 -2.64 17.37
N TRP A 181 6.30 -3.64 16.59
CA TRP A 181 6.48 -5.01 17.06
C TRP A 181 7.76 -5.64 16.54
N LYS A 182 8.22 -6.66 17.25
CA LYS A 182 9.25 -7.60 16.80
C LYS A 182 8.71 -9.03 16.90
N PHE A 183 9.28 -9.94 16.11
CA PHE A 183 8.92 -11.35 16.18
C PHE A 183 9.41 -11.94 17.51
N ARG A 184 8.58 -12.77 18.14
CA ARG A 184 8.94 -13.46 19.39
C ARG A 184 9.87 -14.63 19.16
N ASP A 185 9.66 -15.30 18.05
CA ASP A 185 10.23 -16.58 17.71
C ASP A 185 10.89 -16.53 16.33
N ILE A 186 11.92 -17.36 16.13
CA ILE A 186 12.62 -17.54 14.83
C ILE A 186 11.63 -17.97 13.75
N ASP A 187 10.62 -18.74 14.16
CA ASP A 187 9.49 -19.18 13.37
C ASP A 187 8.61 -18.03 12.88
N LYS A 188 8.73 -16.81 13.45
CA LYS A 188 7.95 -15.61 13.11
C LYS A 188 6.44 -15.85 13.19
N GLY A 189 6.01 -16.66 14.16
CA GLY A 189 4.62 -17.03 14.38
C GLY A 189 3.84 -15.97 15.15
N THR A 190 4.51 -15.26 16.06
CA THR A 190 3.87 -14.29 16.96
C THR A 190 4.68 -13.01 17.09
N TYR A 191 4.02 -11.93 17.51
CA TYR A 191 4.66 -10.65 17.81
C TYR A 191 4.81 -10.41 19.31
N LEU A 192 5.81 -9.62 19.69
CA LEU A 192 5.87 -8.88 20.95
C LEU A 192 6.02 -7.39 20.67
N LEU A 193 5.64 -6.56 21.64
CA LEU A 193 5.83 -5.10 21.55
C LEU A 193 7.31 -4.78 21.41
N ASP A 194 7.61 -3.88 20.48
CA ASP A 194 8.96 -3.36 20.30
C ASP A 194 9.16 -2.15 21.22
N ASN A 195 9.59 -2.47 22.44
CA ASN A 195 9.98 -1.51 23.47
C ASN A 195 11.49 -1.27 23.50
N ASP A 196 12.23 -1.70 22.48
CA ASP A 196 13.66 -1.45 22.44
C ASP A 196 13.88 0.05 22.14
N PRO A 197 14.78 0.73 22.85
CA PRO A 197 15.13 2.10 22.57
C PRO A 197 15.60 2.27 21.13
N ILE A 198 14.99 3.22 20.41
CA ILE A 198 15.42 3.61 19.08
C ILE A 198 16.81 4.24 19.22
N LYS A 199 17.78 3.66 18.52
CA LYS A 199 19.14 4.18 18.45
C LYS A 199 19.36 4.86 17.11
N ILE A 200 20.10 5.96 17.13
CA ILE A 200 20.62 6.56 15.92
C ILE A 200 21.69 5.60 15.37
N GLU A 201 21.54 5.16 14.12
CA GLU A 201 22.39 4.11 13.53
C GLU A 201 23.89 4.48 13.48
N LEU A 202 24.21 5.77 13.54
CA LEU A 202 25.57 6.28 13.33
C LEU A 202 26.45 6.21 14.59
N ASP A 203 25.92 6.65 15.72
CA ASP A 203 26.66 6.81 16.99
C ASP A 203 26.11 5.90 18.10
N GLY A 204 24.99 5.23 17.86
CA GLY A 204 24.33 4.35 18.84
C GLY A 204 23.60 5.10 19.95
N THR A 205 23.49 6.43 19.86
CA THR A 205 22.83 7.27 20.86
C THR A 205 21.33 6.93 20.92
N ILE A 206 20.81 6.82 22.14
CA ILE A 206 19.39 6.57 22.37
C ILE A 206 18.60 7.85 22.07
N LEU A 207 17.61 7.73 21.19
CA LEU A 207 16.71 8.82 20.89
C LEU A 207 15.71 8.99 22.04
N LEU A 208 15.73 10.17 22.68
CA LEU A 208 14.83 10.51 23.79
C LEU A 208 13.70 11.42 23.31
N ASP A 209 12.56 11.38 24.01
CA ASP A 209 11.43 12.26 23.80
C ASP A 209 11.54 13.56 24.62
N GLU A 210 10.51 14.40 24.53
CA GLU A 210 10.41 15.68 25.24
C GLU A 210 10.47 15.57 26.78
N ASN A 211 10.22 14.38 27.33
CA ASN A 211 10.28 14.10 28.77
C ASN A 211 11.58 13.39 29.19
N GLY A 212 12.51 13.18 28.26
CA GLY A 212 13.76 12.46 28.51
C GLY A 212 13.62 10.93 28.54
N GLU A 213 12.49 10.40 28.09
CA GLU A 213 12.27 8.96 27.98
C GLU A 213 12.64 8.45 26.59
N PRO A 214 13.20 7.23 26.45
CA PRO A 214 13.50 6.67 25.14
C PRO A 214 12.28 6.55 24.22
N TRP A 215 12.43 6.96 22.98
CA TRP A 215 11.53 6.57 21.91
C TRP A 215 11.70 5.07 21.64
N THR A 216 10.58 4.36 21.53
CA THR A 216 10.52 2.96 21.09
C THR A 216 9.54 2.87 19.91
N ALA A 217 9.66 1.86 19.05
CA ALA A 217 8.74 1.76 17.92
C ALA A 217 7.27 1.61 18.37
N ALA A 218 7.02 0.93 19.50
CA ALA A 218 5.69 0.84 20.11
C ALA A 218 5.21 2.21 20.62
N LYS A 219 6.08 2.98 21.28
CA LYS A 219 5.79 4.33 21.80
C LYS A 219 5.49 5.32 20.68
N VAL A 220 6.29 5.31 19.61
CA VAL A 220 6.03 6.11 18.39
C VAL A 220 4.63 5.84 17.88
N ARG A 221 4.28 4.55 17.76
CA ARG A 221 2.98 4.17 17.22
C ARG A 221 1.82 4.58 18.13
N ARG A 222 1.97 4.48 19.45
CA ARG A 222 0.99 4.99 20.41
C ARG A 222 0.82 6.51 20.28
N PHE A 223 1.92 7.25 20.25
CA PHE A 223 1.94 8.70 20.08
C PHE A 223 1.22 9.15 18.81
N MET A 224 1.37 8.43 17.69
CA MET A 224 0.66 8.75 16.45
C MET A 224 -0.87 8.81 16.64
N PHE A 225 -1.44 7.88 17.42
CA PHE A 225 -2.88 7.87 17.72
C PHE A 225 -3.27 8.98 18.68
N GLU A 226 -2.48 9.20 19.74
CA GLU A 226 -2.69 10.31 20.69
C GLU A 226 -2.63 11.67 20.00
N PHE A 227 -1.70 11.88 19.06
CA PHE A 227 -1.56 13.11 18.30
C PHE A 227 -2.82 13.42 17.46
N VAL A 228 -3.34 12.40 16.78
CA VAL A 228 -4.54 12.55 15.92
C VAL A 228 -5.81 12.66 16.76
N ASP A 229 -5.94 11.89 17.86
CA ASP A 229 -7.08 11.91 18.78
C ASP A 229 -7.10 13.17 19.67
N GLY A 230 -5.95 13.77 19.96
CA GLY A 230 -5.84 15.07 20.63
C GLY A 230 -6.19 16.27 19.74
N GLY A 231 -6.41 16.05 18.43
CA GLY A 231 -6.73 17.13 17.48
C GLY A 231 -5.54 18.04 17.17
N LYS A 232 -4.32 17.63 17.55
CA LYS A 232 -3.08 18.43 17.46
C LYS A 232 -2.60 18.68 16.02
N GLY A 233 -3.15 17.98 15.01
CA GLY A 233 -2.87 18.29 13.61
C GLY A 233 -3.24 17.20 12.59
N SER A 234 -3.01 17.51 11.31
CA SER A 234 -3.20 16.57 10.20
C SER A 234 -2.10 15.49 10.13
N ILE A 235 -2.34 14.40 9.39
CA ILE A 235 -1.33 13.35 9.09
C ILE A 235 -0.01 13.93 8.58
N ARG A 236 -0.06 15.06 7.83
CA ARG A 236 1.15 15.74 7.36
C ARG A 236 1.90 16.43 8.50
N LYS A 237 1.19 17.11 9.42
CA LYS A 237 1.81 17.69 10.62
C LYS A 237 2.42 16.60 11.50
N LEU A 238 1.74 15.45 11.63
CA LEU A 238 2.30 14.28 12.32
C LEU A 238 3.57 13.78 11.63
N GLY A 239 3.56 13.61 10.30
CA GLY A 239 4.76 13.24 9.54
C GLY A 239 5.90 14.24 9.73
N THR A 240 5.62 15.55 9.60
CA THR A 240 6.60 16.61 9.85
C THR A 240 7.13 16.59 11.28
N TYR A 241 6.27 16.35 12.27
CA TYR A 241 6.67 16.26 13.67
C TYR A 241 7.58 15.06 13.92
N LEU A 242 7.18 13.86 13.52
CA LEU A 242 8.01 12.64 13.68
C LEU A 242 9.36 12.79 12.97
N THR A 243 9.34 13.42 11.79
CA THR A 243 10.54 13.82 11.05
C THR A 243 11.38 14.78 11.90
N SER A 244 10.82 15.87 12.44
CA SER A 244 11.56 16.81 13.32
C SER A 244 12.08 16.22 14.63
N GLN A 245 11.44 15.17 15.15
CA GLN A 245 11.87 14.46 16.36
C GLN A 245 12.90 13.37 16.09
N HIS A 246 13.41 13.27 14.86
CA HIS A 246 14.46 12.31 14.53
C HIS A 246 14.07 10.84 14.60
N ILE A 247 12.76 10.57 14.50
CA ILE A 247 12.22 9.22 14.60
C ILE A 247 12.33 8.51 13.23
N PRO A 248 12.96 7.33 13.15
CA PRO A 248 13.15 6.59 11.91
C PRO A 248 11.84 6.09 11.31
N VAL A 249 11.79 6.09 9.98
CA VAL A 249 10.64 5.59 9.22
C VAL A 249 10.54 4.05 9.25
N PRO A 250 9.35 3.47 9.08
CA PRO A 250 9.13 2.01 9.14
C PRO A 250 9.87 1.17 8.10
N LYS A 251 10.36 1.79 7.02
CA LYS A 251 11.12 1.11 5.98
C LYS A 251 12.58 1.56 6.12
N GLU A 252 13.40 0.72 6.71
CA GLU A 252 14.86 0.83 6.61
C GLU A 252 15.23 0.93 5.12
N GLY A 253 15.86 2.03 4.74
CA GLY A 253 16.40 2.20 3.40
C GLY A 253 17.65 1.35 3.24
N LYS A 254 17.49 0.04 2.99
CA LYS A 254 18.65 -0.85 2.77
C LYS A 254 19.20 -0.69 1.37
N TRP A 255 20.52 -0.67 1.29
CA TRP A 255 21.22 -0.89 0.03
C TRP A 255 20.81 -2.24 -0.54
N ASN A 256 20.49 -2.25 -1.83
CA ASN A 256 20.18 -3.48 -2.54
C ASN A 256 20.99 -3.55 -3.83
N ALA A 257 21.25 -4.79 -4.26
CA ALA A 257 22.09 -5.07 -5.43
C ALA A 257 21.59 -4.38 -6.70
N THR A 258 20.27 -4.23 -6.86
CA THR A 258 19.65 -3.53 -8.00
C THR A 258 19.97 -2.04 -8.01
N PHE A 259 19.98 -1.40 -6.84
CA PHE A 259 20.31 0.01 -6.69
C PHE A 259 21.80 0.27 -6.93
N VAL A 260 22.68 -0.58 -6.37
CA VAL A 260 24.13 -0.56 -6.66
C VAL A 260 24.38 -0.80 -8.15
N LYS A 261 23.75 -1.82 -8.75
CA LYS A 261 23.84 -2.11 -10.18
C LYS A 261 23.42 -0.89 -11.00
N ARG A 262 22.32 -0.23 -10.66
CA ARG A 262 21.86 0.97 -11.36
C ARG A 262 22.90 2.10 -11.34
N ILE A 263 23.55 2.36 -10.18
CA ILE A 263 24.62 3.36 -10.07
C ILE A 263 25.80 2.98 -10.97
N LEU A 264 26.24 1.72 -10.91
CA LEU A 264 27.30 1.17 -11.76
C LEU A 264 26.94 1.16 -13.26
N ASP A 265 25.66 1.03 -13.62
CA ASP A 265 25.19 1.04 -15.01
C ASP A 265 25.15 2.48 -15.56
N THR A 266 24.95 3.49 -14.71
CA THR A 266 24.94 4.93 -15.08
C THR A 266 26.32 5.60 -15.12
N ARG A 267 27.40 4.81 -15.25
CA ARG A 267 28.82 5.18 -15.08
C ARG A 267 29.31 6.51 -15.70
N TYR A 268 28.56 7.17 -16.61
CA TYR A 268 29.04 8.36 -17.33
C TYR A 268 28.02 9.48 -17.63
N VAL A 269 26.81 9.54 -17.05
CA VAL A 269 25.79 10.52 -17.52
C VAL A 269 25.20 11.43 -16.44
N HIS A 270 25.29 11.09 -15.16
CA HIS A 270 24.83 11.95 -14.08
C HIS A 270 25.96 12.13 -13.09
N THR A 271 26.54 13.33 -13.05
CA THR A 271 27.37 13.76 -11.92
C THR A 271 26.49 13.65 -10.68
N PRO A 272 26.78 12.68 -9.78
CA PRO A 272 26.02 12.55 -8.55
C PRO A 272 26.17 13.85 -7.74
N SER A 273 25.15 14.23 -6.98
CA SER A 273 25.18 15.49 -6.24
C SER A 273 26.30 15.49 -5.19
N ASP A 274 27.04 16.60 -5.10
CA ASP A 274 27.93 16.88 -3.96
C ASP A 274 27.15 17.35 -2.72
N GLU A 275 25.82 17.42 -2.81
CA GLU A 275 24.98 17.70 -1.65
C GLU A 275 25.03 16.53 -0.64
N PRO A 276 25.07 16.85 0.65
CA PRO A 276 24.98 15.84 1.70
C PRO A 276 23.71 15.00 1.59
N ILE A 277 23.86 13.68 1.65
CA ILE A 277 22.75 12.78 1.85
C ILE A 277 22.25 12.98 3.27
N LEU A 278 20.99 13.41 3.37
CA LEU A 278 20.36 13.66 4.66
C LEU A 278 19.72 12.38 5.21
N ALA A 279 20.13 11.98 6.41
CA ALA A 279 19.34 11.07 7.23
C ALA A 279 18.05 11.78 7.61
N TYR A 280 16.95 11.06 7.39
CA TYR A 280 15.61 11.49 7.75
C TYR A 280 15.19 12.84 7.17
N GLY A 281 15.93 13.37 6.17
CA GLY A 281 15.61 14.59 5.44
C GLY A 281 16.06 15.91 6.07
N TYR A 282 16.94 15.91 7.08
CA TYR A 282 17.48 17.15 7.68
C TYR A 282 18.80 16.97 8.45
N LEU A 283 19.26 15.74 8.75
CA LEU A 283 20.55 15.50 9.41
C LEU A 283 21.58 15.03 8.39
N THR A 284 22.70 15.72 8.31
CA THR A 284 23.83 15.29 7.50
C THR A 284 24.40 13.99 8.06
N VAL A 285 24.42 12.92 7.26
CA VAL A 285 25.02 11.65 7.67
C VAL A 285 26.51 11.73 7.46
N LEU A 286 27.29 11.48 8.52
CA LEU A 286 28.74 11.52 8.47
C LEU A 286 29.33 10.10 8.32
N ASP A 287 30.48 10.01 7.68
CA ASP A 287 31.31 8.82 7.62
C ASP A 287 32.12 8.64 8.93
N GLY A 288 32.91 7.57 8.99
CA GLY A 288 33.77 7.28 10.15
C GLY A 288 34.86 8.33 10.43
N ASN A 289 35.08 9.28 9.52
CA ASN A 289 36.04 10.38 9.63
C ASN A 289 35.35 11.73 9.91
N GLY A 290 34.02 11.76 10.07
CA GLY A 290 33.25 12.97 10.32
C GLY A 290 32.91 13.78 9.06
N GLN A 291 33.08 13.23 7.85
CA GLN A 291 32.70 13.88 6.59
C GLN A 291 31.31 13.45 6.11
N PRO A 292 30.50 14.33 5.50
CA PRO A 292 29.20 13.95 4.97
C PRO A 292 29.27 12.85 3.89
N TYR A 293 28.39 11.86 3.96
CA TYR A 293 28.06 11.07 2.79
C TYR A 293 27.36 11.98 1.77
N THR A 294 27.86 12.01 0.54
CA THR A 294 27.25 12.65 -0.63
C THR A 294 26.96 11.57 -1.66
N ASP A 295 26.11 11.85 -2.64
CA ASP A 295 25.90 10.88 -3.73
C ASP A 295 27.23 10.60 -4.47
N ALA A 296 28.11 11.61 -4.55
CA ALA A 296 29.44 11.49 -5.14
C ALA A 296 30.39 10.62 -4.29
N SER A 297 30.46 10.84 -2.96
CA SER A 297 31.35 10.07 -2.09
C SER A 297 30.90 8.61 -1.97
N VAL A 298 29.59 8.37 -1.95
CA VAL A 298 29.03 7.02 -1.97
C VAL A 298 29.28 6.33 -3.32
N ALA A 299 29.14 7.03 -4.44
CA ALA A 299 29.46 6.48 -5.75
C ALA A 299 30.96 6.10 -5.84
N GLN A 300 31.85 6.93 -5.31
CA GLN A 300 33.28 6.62 -5.24
C GLN A 300 33.56 5.36 -4.43
N ILE A 301 32.95 5.22 -3.24
CA ILE A 301 33.07 3.99 -2.43
C ILE A 301 32.57 2.76 -3.20
N ILE A 302 31.44 2.89 -3.92
CA ILE A 302 30.90 1.80 -4.75
C ILE A 302 31.88 1.39 -5.86
N TYR A 303 32.47 2.37 -6.56
CA TYR A 303 33.43 2.11 -7.63
C TYR A 303 34.72 1.48 -7.10
N GLU A 304 35.25 1.96 -5.98
CA GLU A 304 36.43 1.35 -5.36
C GLU A 304 36.19 -0.11 -4.94
N LEU A 305 34.98 -0.44 -4.49
CA LEU A 305 34.61 -1.82 -4.13
C LEU A 305 34.38 -2.69 -5.39
N ASP A 306 33.82 -2.13 -6.47
CA ASP A 306 33.66 -2.81 -7.77
C ASP A 306 35.03 -3.12 -8.41
N ASP A 307 35.96 -2.16 -8.37
CA ASP A 307 37.34 -2.32 -8.88
C ASP A 307 38.14 -3.38 -8.10
N LYS A 308 37.82 -3.57 -6.82
CA LYS A 308 38.33 -4.69 -6.00
C LYS A 308 37.67 -6.04 -6.33
N GLY A 309 36.83 -6.10 -7.37
CA GLY A 309 36.16 -7.31 -7.85
C GLY A 309 34.96 -7.74 -7.00
N MET A 310 34.40 -6.85 -6.15
CA MET A 310 33.23 -7.20 -5.36
C MET A 310 31.96 -7.15 -6.20
N ASN A 311 31.07 -8.14 -6.01
CA ASN A 311 29.77 -8.11 -6.68
C ASN A 311 28.80 -7.13 -5.99
N THR A 312 27.81 -6.63 -6.75
CA THR A 312 26.82 -5.64 -6.31
C THR A 312 26.06 -6.01 -5.03
N LYS A 313 25.83 -7.31 -4.81
CA LYS A 313 25.18 -7.81 -3.59
C LYS A 313 26.09 -7.63 -2.37
N LYS A 314 27.37 -7.97 -2.50
CA LYS A 314 28.35 -7.83 -1.43
C LYS A 314 28.66 -6.36 -1.14
N ILE A 315 28.71 -5.52 -2.18
CA ILE A 315 28.82 -4.06 -2.05
C ILE A 315 27.62 -3.51 -1.26
N ALA A 316 26.39 -3.89 -1.62
CA ALA A 316 25.19 -3.46 -0.90
C ALA A 316 25.19 -3.89 0.58
N GLU A 317 25.66 -5.10 0.89
CA GLU A 317 25.79 -5.58 2.27
C GLU A 317 26.84 -4.80 3.07
N ILE A 318 27.96 -4.43 2.46
CA ILE A 318 29.02 -3.63 3.09
C ILE A 318 28.52 -2.21 3.38
N LEU A 319 27.93 -1.55 2.39
CA LEU A 319 27.37 -0.21 2.56
C LEU A 319 26.29 -0.18 3.65
N HIS A 320 25.45 -1.20 3.71
CA HIS A 320 24.47 -1.33 4.79
C HIS A 320 25.13 -1.53 6.16
N LYS A 321 26.17 -2.35 6.27
CA LYS A 321 26.93 -2.55 7.52
C LYS A 321 27.69 -1.30 7.97
N GLN A 322 28.11 -0.46 7.03
CA GLN A 322 28.79 0.80 7.29
C GLN A 322 27.83 1.96 7.59
N GLY A 323 26.51 1.71 7.62
CA GLY A 323 25.52 2.74 7.90
C GLY A 323 25.37 3.78 6.78
N VAL A 324 25.78 3.46 5.55
CA VAL A 324 25.69 4.38 4.42
C VAL A 324 24.20 4.57 4.04
N PRO A 325 23.69 5.79 3.93
CA PRO A 325 22.29 6.05 3.58
C PRO A 325 22.02 5.84 2.08
N THR A 326 20.83 5.39 1.71
CA THR A 326 20.47 5.03 0.32
C THR A 326 20.08 6.20 -0.59
N GLY A 327 20.28 7.45 -0.17
CA GLY A 327 19.99 8.65 -0.96
C GLY A 327 18.49 8.96 -1.20
N LYS A 328 17.57 8.07 -0.81
CA LYS A 328 16.13 8.36 -0.79
C LYS A 328 15.76 8.89 0.58
N GLU A 329 15.35 10.16 0.63
CA GLU A 329 14.92 10.87 1.83
C GLU A 329 14.13 9.97 2.80
N ALA A 330 14.70 9.69 3.97
CA ALA A 330 14.08 8.85 4.99
C ALA A 330 12.99 9.62 5.79
N GLN A 331 12.15 10.40 5.11
CA GLN A 331 11.12 11.22 5.74
C GLN A 331 9.81 10.46 5.95
N TRP A 332 9.09 10.79 7.02
CA TRP A 332 7.73 10.27 7.24
C TRP A 332 6.77 10.79 6.18
N THR A 333 6.51 9.97 5.17
CA THR A 333 5.53 10.30 4.13
C THR A 333 4.10 10.20 4.67
N VAL A 334 3.20 10.99 4.08
CA VAL A 334 1.75 10.92 4.39
C VAL A 334 1.21 9.49 4.20
N ALA A 335 1.72 8.76 3.21
CA ALA A 335 1.31 7.38 2.94
C ALA A 335 1.75 6.42 4.05
N SER A 336 2.99 6.52 4.52
CA SER A 336 3.51 5.69 5.62
C SER A 336 2.72 5.91 6.91
N THR A 337 2.48 7.18 7.26
CA THR A 337 1.70 7.58 8.45
C THR A 337 0.24 7.11 8.35
N ALA A 338 -0.40 7.30 7.19
CA ALA A 338 -1.77 6.88 6.98
C ALA A 338 -1.96 5.36 7.03
N TRP A 339 -1.00 4.59 6.48
CA TRP A 339 -1.05 3.13 6.55
C TRP A 339 -0.96 2.61 7.98
N LEU A 340 -0.04 3.17 8.78
CA LEU A 340 0.14 2.76 10.18
C LEU A 340 -1.08 3.08 11.06
N LEU A 341 -1.73 4.22 10.83
CA LEU A 341 -2.93 4.63 11.57
C LEU A 341 -4.18 3.79 11.22
N LYS A 342 -4.18 3.08 10.09
CA LYS A 342 -5.30 2.21 9.66
C LYS A 342 -5.12 0.74 10.04
N ASP A 343 -3.95 0.35 10.53
CA ASP A 343 -3.65 -1.05 10.82
C ASP A 343 -4.24 -1.48 12.18
N ARG A 344 -5.28 -2.32 12.11
CA ARG A 344 -6.08 -2.81 13.24
C ARG A 344 -5.28 -3.65 14.24
N SER A 345 -4.08 -4.10 13.87
CA SER A 345 -3.18 -4.80 14.79
C SER A 345 -2.80 -3.98 16.02
N VAL A 346 -2.87 -2.64 15.98
CA VAL A 346 -2.70 -1.80 17.18
C VAL A 346 -3.63 -2.14 18.34
N VAL A 347 -4.82 -2.67 18.07
CA VAL A 347 -5.80 -3.08 19.09
C VAL A 347 -5.83 -4.60 19.28
N GLY A 348 -4.78 -5.29 18.83
CA GLY A 348 -4.65 -6.75 18.95
C GLY A 348 -5.37 -7.55 17.84
N GLU A 349 -6.07 -6.87 16.93
CA GLU A 349 -6.73 -7.54 15.82
C GLU A 349 -5.74 -7.87 14.69
N ALA A 350 -5.62 -9.15 14.35
CA ALA A 350 -4.62 -9.64 13.40
C ALA A 350 -5.27 -10.20 12.12
N PRO A 351 -5.83 -9.34 11.23
CA PRO A 351 -6.43 -9.81 10.00
C PRO A 351 -5.37 -10.22 8.98
N VAL A 352 -5.56 -11.39 8.39
CA VAL A 352 -4.76 -11.94 7.30
C VAL A 352 -5.67 -12.27 6.11
N TYR A 353 -5.06 -12.41 4.92
CA TYR A 353 -5.78 -12.54 3.64
C TYR A 353 -6.69 -11.34 3.28
N VAL A 354 -6.38 -10.14 3.79
CA VAL A 354 -7.11 -8.88 3.52
C VAL A 354 -7.14 -8.47 2.04
N TYR A 355 -6.13 -8.88 1.27
CA TYR A 355 -5.98 -8.51 -0.13
C TYR A 355 -5.92 -9.76 -1.01
N GLU A 356 -6.59 -9.67 -2.15
CA GLU A 356 -6.47 -10.63 -3.24
C GLU A 356 -5.58 -10.03 -4.32
N THR A 357 -4.71 -10.87 -4.89
CA THR A 357 -3.92 -10.48 -6.05
C THR A 357 -4.25 -11.38 -7.22
N SER A 358 -4.72 -10.77 -8.31
CA SER A 358 -4.83 -11.43 -9.61
C SER A 358 -3.76 -10.89 -10.55
N LYS A 359 -3.30 -11.76 -11.44
CA LYS A 359 -2.44 -11.39 -12.57
C LYS A 359 -3.02 -12.06 -13.81
N GLU A 360 -3.59 -11.27 -14.71
CA GLU A 360 -4.00 -11.76 -16.01
C GLU A 360 -2.77 -12.11 -16.87
N PRO A 361 -2.83 -13.10 -17.76
CA PRO A 361 -1.75 -13.40 -18.69
C PRO A 361 -1.37 -12.15 -19.51
N GLY A 362 -0.10 -11.72 -19.45
CA GLY A 362 0.38 -10.48 -20.09
C GLY A 362 -0.03 -9.17 -19.37
N GLY A 363 -0.86 -9.25 -18.33
CA GLY A 363 -1.39 -8.09 -17.60
C GLY A 363 -0.52 -7.63 -16.44
N LYS A 364 -0.79 -6.39 -15.97
CA LYS A 364 -0.25 -5.88 -14.71
C LYS A 364 -0.86 -6.65 -13.54
N LYS A 365 -0.07 -6.81 -12.47
CA LYS A 365 -0.54 -7.37 -11.20
C LYS A 365 -1.56 -6.41 -10.57
N ILE A 366 -2.78 -6.87 -10.34
CA ILE A 366 -3.85 -6.08 -9.72
C ILE A 366 -4.06 -6.62 -8.30
N THR A 367 -4.08 -5.72 -7.32
CA THR A 367 -4.36 -6.05 -5.92
C THR A 367 -5.67 -5.40 -5.50
N LYS A 368 -6.64 -6.20 -5.07
CA LYS A 368 -7.95 -5.74 -4.60
C LYS A 368 -8.10 -6.05 -3.11
N LYS A 369 -8.64 -5.10 -2.34
CA LYS A 369 -8.99 -5.32 -0.93
C LYS A 369 -10.29 -6.12 -0.87
N LYS A 370 -10.31 -7.19 -0.06
CA LYS A 370 -11.50 -8.03 0.13
C LYS A 370 -12.52 -7.39 1.07
N PRO A 371 -13.81 -7.73 0.93
CA PRO A 371 -14.82 -7.51 1.97
C PRO A 371 -14.35 -8.01 3.34
N GLN A 372 -14.79 -7.37 4.42
CA GLN A 372 -14.26 -7.63 5.76
C GLN A 372 -14.67 -8.99 6.32
N ASP A 373 -15.84 -9.49 5.93
CA ASP A 373 -16.36 -10.82 6.23
C ASP A 373 -15.52 -11.97 5.63
N GLU A 374 -14.75 -11.69 4.57
CA GLU A 374 -13.79 -12.65 4.00
C GLU A 374 -12.42 -12.64 4.71
N TRP A 375 -12.19 -11.73 5.66
CA TRP A 375 -10.91 -11.65 6.35
C TRP A 375 -10.78 -12.78 7.37
N VAL A 376 -9.58 -13.33 7.48
CA VAL A 376 -9.28 -14.32 8.51
C VAL A 376 -8.59 -13.60 9.66
N TYR A 377 -9.14 -13.71 10.86
CA TYR A 377 -8.56 -13.12 12.06
C TYR A 377 -7.78 -14.18 12.84
N LEU A 378 -6.53 -13.87 13.21
CA LEU A 378 -5.78 -14.74 14.11
C LEU A 378 -6.29 -14.58 15.56
N PRO A 379 -6.17 -15.62 16.40
CA PRO A 379 -6.58 -15.58 17.80
C PRO A 379 -5.89 -14.49 18.63
N GLU A 380 -6.48 -14.17 19.78
CA GLU A 380 -5.91 -13.25 20.76
C GLU A 380 -4.52 -13.72 21.24
N GLY A 381 -3.62 -12.77 21.47
CA GLY A 381 -2.25 -13.04 21.92
C GLY A 381 -1.23 -13.28 20.80
N VAL A 382 -1.66 -13.49 19.54
CA VAL A 382 -0.74 -13.60 18.40
C VAL A 382 -0.07 -12.26 18.08
N ILE A 383 -0.82 -11.17 18.23
CA ILE A 383 -0.30 -9.80 18.17
C ILE A 383 -0.75 -9.04 19.42
N PRO A 384 0.17 -8.62 20.31
CA PRO A 384 -0.20 -7.83 21.47
C PRO A 384 -0.63 -6.41 21.06
N PRO A 385 -1.67 -5.83 21.69
CA PRO A 385 -2.13 -4.48 21.41
C PRO A 385 -1.07 -3.43 21.81
N ILE A 386 -0.91 -2.40 20.97
CA ILE A 386 -0.12 -1.19 21.29
C ILE A 386 -0.98 -0.16 22.01
N LEU A 387 -2.24 -0.03 21.57
CA LEU A 387 -3.23 0.86 22.17
C LEU A 387 -3.96 0.09 23.25
N VAL A 388 -3.67 0.43 24.50
CA VAL A 388 -4.28 -0.18 25.69
C VAL A 388 -4.86 0.91 26.59
N MET A 389 -5.91 0.56 27.33
CA MET A 389 -6.44 1.37 28.41
C MET A 389 -5.58 1.18 29.67
N GLU A 390 -5.82 1.97 30.73
CA GLU A 390 -5.10 1.86 32.01
C GLU A 390 -5.23 0.46 32.65
N ASP A 391 -6.31 -0.26 32.35
CA ASP A 391 -6.55 -1.63 32.81
C ASP A 391 -5.86 -2.71 31.96
N GLY A 392 -5.06 -2.31 30.96
CA GLY A 392 -4.30 -3.21 30.08
C GLY A 392 -5.10 -3.79 28.91
N LYS A 393 -6.41 -3.49 28.78
CA LYS A 393 -7.23 -4.00 27.67
C LYS A 393 -7.07 -3.15 26.40
N PRO A 394 -7.30 -3.70 25.20
CA PRO A 394 -7.21 -2.94 23.95
C PRO A 394 -8.11 -1.70 23.92
N ASN A 395 -7.56 -0.55 23.54
CA ASN A 395 -8.31 0.71 23.43
C ASN A 395 -8.94 0.86 22.03
N ILE A 396 -9.97 0.05 21.78
CA ILE A 396 -10.72 0.05 20.50
C ILE A 396 -11.40 1.40 20.27
N ALA A 397 -11.89 2.04 21.34
CA ALA A 397 -12.56 3.34 21.25
C ALA A 397 -11.65 4.44 20.68
N GLN A 398 -10.38 4.51 21.11
CA GLN A 398 -9.41 5.46 20.56
C GLN A 398 -9.13 5.18 19.08
N PHE A 399 -8.97 3.90 18.72
CA PHE A 399 -8.76 3.52 17.32
C PHE A 399 -9.91 3.98 16.42
N GLU A 400 -11.16 3.73 16.81
CA GLU A 400 -12.35 4.08 16.04
C GLU A 400 -12.55 5.61 15.95
N ARG A 401 -12.26 6.37 17.01
CA ARG A 401 -12.25 7.85 16.94
C ARG A 401 -11.24 8.37 15.92
N VAL A 402 -10.03 7.81 15.91
CA VAL A 402 -9.00 8.16 14.93
C VAL A 402 -9.46 7.80 13.51
N GLN A 403 -10.08 6.63 13.29
CA GLN A 403 -10.63 6.29 11.97
C GLN A 403 -11.69 7.30 11.51
N LYS A 404 -12.65 7.65 12.36
CA LYS A 404 -13.68 8.67 12.05
C LYS A 404 -13.06 10.02 11.70
N ARG A 405 -12.02 10.45 12.42
CA ARG A 405 -11.29 11.69 12.11
C ARG A 405 -10.55 11.61 10.78
N LEU A 406 -9.92 10.48 10.47
CA LEU A 406 -9.25 10.27 9.18
C LEU A 406 -10.25 10.31 8.02
N GLU A 407 -11.42 9.69 8.18
CA GLU A 407 -12.51 9.72 7.21
C GLU A 407 -13.09 11.13 7.04
N GLY A 408 -13.36 11.84 8.15
CA GLY A 408 -13.79 13.23 8.12
C GLY A 408 -12.78 14.15 7.44
N ASN A 409 -11.49 14.01 7.78
CA ASN A 409 -10.40 14.73 7.12
C ASN A 409 -10.27 14.40 5.64
N GLN A 410 -10.55 13.16 5.23
CA GLN A 410 -10.55 12.75 3.83
C GLN A 410 -11.74 13.33 3.06
N LYS A 411 -12.95 13.30 3.64
CA LYS A 411 -14.17 13.90 3.06
C LYS A 411 -14.03 15.42 2.92
N ASN A 412 -13.41 16.05 3.91
CA ASN A 412 -13.19 17.49 3.96
C ASN A 412 -11.84 17.92 3.36
N ALA A 413 -11.08 16.98 2.77
CA ALA A 413 -9.76 17.27 2.24
C ALA A 413 -9.87 18.24 1.05
N THR A 414 -9.54 19.51 1.28
CA THR A 414 -9.38 20.56 0.26
C THR A 414 -8.25 20.29 -0.74
N ARG A 415 -7.47 19.21 -0.54
CA ARG A 415 -6.02 19.20 -0.77
C ARG A 415 -5.52 18.93 -2.20
N ASN A 416 -6.39 18.72 -3.17
CA ASN A 416 -6.00 18.80 -4.59
C ASN A 416 -6.48 20.08 -5.28
N ASN A 417 -7.14 20.98 -4.53
CA ASN A 417 -7.65 22.22 -5.06
C ASN A 417 -6.89 23.37 -4.41
N ARG A 418 -5.87 23.92 -5.09
CA ARG A 418 -5.08 25.07 -4.59
C ARG A 418 -5.95 26.31 -4.32
N HIS A 419 -7.16 26.33 -4.88
CA HIS A 419 -8.17 27.37 -4.76
C HIS A 419 -9.54 26.73 -4.53
N PRO A 420 -9.82 26.16 -3.33
CA PRO A 420 -11.10 25.54 -3.04
C PRO A 420 -12.27 26.49 -3.30
N GLU A 421 -12.09 27.79 -3.03
CA GLU A 421 -13.04 28.89 -3.26
C GLU A 421 -13.60 28.92 -4.69
N ASN A 422 -12.86 28.41 -5.67
CA ASN A 422 -13.28 28.35 -7.07
C ASN A 422 -14.25 27.20 -7.39
N HIS A 423 -14.58 26.36 -6.40
CA HIS A 423 -15.40 25.16 -6.59
C HIS A 423 -16.34 24.91 -5.39
N LEU A 424 -17.54 25.49 -5.45
CA LEU A 424 -18.57 25.40 -4.42
C LEU A 424 -19.11 23.97 -4.23
N LEU A 425 -19.23 23.18 -5.30
CA LEU A 425 -19.80 21.82 -5.32
C LEU A 425 -18.75 20.68 -5.27
N ARG A 426 -17.52 20.98 -4.84
CA ARG A 426 -16.48 19.96 -4.62
C ARG A 426 -16.89 18.93 -3.55
N GLY A 427 -16.24 17.76 -3.50
CA GLY A 427 -16.47 16.76 -2.44
C GLY A 427 -17.72 15.89 -2.62
N GLY A 428 -18.25 15.77 -3.85
CA GLY A 428 -19.31 14.82 -4.20
C GLY A 428 -20.67 15.45 -4.54
N TYR A 429 -20.81 16.78 -4.43
CA TYR A 429 -22.04 17.50 -4.77
C TYR A 429 -22.20 17.77 -6.27
N ALA A 430 -21.14 17.64 -7.08
CA ALA A 430 -21.23 17.61 -8.54
C ALA A 430 -21.14 16.16 -9.05
N LYS A 431 -22.15 15.73 -9.82
CA LYS A 431 -22.26 14.36 -10.39
C LYS A 431 -22.43 14.38 -11.91
N CYS A 432 -21.89 13.36 -12.57
CA CYS A 432 -22.06 13.18 -14.00
C CYS A 432 -23.45 12.61 -14.31
N GLY A 433 -24.23 13.28 -15.14
CA GLY A 433 -25.57 12.88 -15.56
C GLY A 433 -25.64 11.68 -16.52
N TYR A 434 -24.48 11.13 -16.93
CA TYR A 434 -24.40 9.91 -17.75
C TYR A 434 -24.06 8.68 -16.92
N CYS A 435 -22.95 8.70 -16.19
CA CYS A 435 -22.47 7.53 -15.43
C CYS A 435 -22.86 7.57 -13.94
N GLY A 436 -23.45 8.66 -13.45
CA GLY A 436 -23.75 8.87 -12.03
C GLY A 436 -22.53 9.09 -11.13
N GLY A 437 -21.31 8.97 -11.66
CA GLY A 437 -20.07 9.13 -10.92
C GLY A 437 -19.80 10.57 -10.48
N ASN A 438 -19.00 10.73 -9.42
CA ASN A 438 -18.60 12.04 -8.90
C ASN A 438 -17.77 12.82 -9.94
N MET A 439 -17.97 14.13 -10.00
CA MET A 439 -17.12 15.03 -10.78
C MET A 439 -15.96 15.54 -9.92
N THR A 440 -14.76 15.50 -10.48
CA THR A 440 -13.53 16.03 -9.90
C THR A 440 -13.28 17.47 -10.35
N THR A 441 -12.60 18.25 -9.51
CA THR A 441 -12.22 19.64 -9.80
C THR A 441 -10.90 19.70 -10.55
N SER A 442 -10.78 20.55 -11.56
CA SER A 442 -9.53 20.77 -12.30
C SER A 442 -9.42 22.21 -12.81
N MET A 443 -8.23 22.62 -13.24
CA MET A 443 -7.97 23.91 -13.87
C MET A 443 -7.52 23.67 -15.32
N GLN A 444 -8.23 24.21 -16.32
CA GLN A 444 -7.97 23.93 -17.74
C GLN A 444 -7.61 25.19 -18.56
N GLY A 445 -6.75 25.01 -19.57
CA GLY A 445 -6.37 26.02 -20.57
C GLY A 445 -5.32 27.03 -20.10
N LYS A 446 -4.83 27.88 -21.02
CA LYS A 446 -3.79 28.90 -20.76
C LYS A 446 -4.21 29.91 -19.66
N ARG A 447 -5.51 30.19 -19.54
CA ARG A 447 -6.09 31.09 -18.52
C ARG A 447 -6.49 30.40 -17.21
N ARG A 448 -6.20 29.09 -17.06
CA ARG A 448 -6.47 28.29 -15.85
C ARG A 448 -7.90 28.44 -15.31
N ARG A 449 -8.92 28.21 -16.14
CA ARG A 449 -10.33 28.27 -15.70
C ARG A 449 -10.69 27.05 -14.85
N ALA A 450 -11.44 27.27 -13.77
CA ALA A 450 -11.96 26.24 -12.88
C ALA A 450 -13.07 25.42 -13.56
N ILE A 451 -12.96 24.09 -13.50
CA ILE A 451 -13.90 23.16 -14.13
C ILE A 451 -14.23 21.98 -13.21
N TYR A 452 -15.41 21.41 -13.42
CA TYR A 452 -15.77 20.07 -12.97
C TYR A 452 -15.67 19.10 -14.14
N CYS A 453 -14.98 17.98 -13.98
CA CYS A 453 -14.86 16.91 -14.97
C CYS A 453 -15.27 15.56 -14.38
N CYS A 454 -15.88 14.70 -15.18
CA CYS A 454 -16.25 13.36 -14.74
C CYS A 454 -15.01 12.54 -14.37
N SER A 455 -14.93 12.10 -13.10
CA SER A 455 -13.80 11.30 -12.63
C SER A 455 -13.72 9.91 -13.29
N THR A 456 -14.86 9.38 -13.70
CA THR A 456 -14.96 8.06 -14.34
C THR A 456 -14.46 8.07 -15.78
N ALA A 457 -14.57 9.19 -16.49
CA ALA A 457 -14.08 9.29 -17.88
C ALA A 457 -12.54 9.33 -17.97
N GLY A 458 -11.87 9.82 -16.91
CA GLY A 458 -10.40 9.81 -16.82
C GLY A 458 -9.80 8.47 -16.38
N ASN A 459 -10.62 7.49 -16.01
CA ASN A 459 -10.16 6.15 -15.64
C ASN A 459 -10.12 5.23 -16.88
N MET A 460 -9.11 4.38 -16.97
CA MET A 460 -8.92 3.43 -18.10
C MET A 460 -9.98 2.31 -18.16
N ASP A 461 -11.05 2.38 -17.36
CA ASP A 461 -12.08 1.33 -17.26
C ASP A 461 -13.29 1.53 -18.18
N GLY A 462 -13.34 2.64 -18.94
CA GLY A 462 -14.34 2.86 -19.99
C GLY A 462 -15.78 3.02 -19.51
N ARG A 463 -16.02 3.20 -18.20
CA ARG A 463 -17.37 3.29 -17.61
C ARG A 463 -18.13 4.58 -17.95
N CYS A 464 -17.44 5.60 -18.47
CA CYS A 464 -18.07 6.84 -18.95
C CYS A 464 -17.42 7.28 -20.26
N LYS A 465 -18.18 7.28 -21.37
CA LYS A 465 -17.66 7.55 -22.73
C LYS A 465 -17.69 9.03 -23.13
N GLU A 466 -18.49 9.84 -22.45
CA GLU A 466 -18.83 11.21 -22.87
C GLU A 466 -17.82 12.30 -22.47
N ASN A 467 -16.74 11.95 -21.75
CA ASN A 467 -15.74 12.93 -21.24
C ASN A 467 -16.39 14.21 -20.68
N ASN A 468 -17.44 14.06 -19.88
CA ASN A 468 -18.30 15.16 -19.49
C ASN A 468 -17.59 16.16 -18.57
N PHE A 469 -17.68 17.46 -18.89
CA PHE A 469 -17.11 18.56 -18.09
C PHE A 469 -17.93 19.85 -18.24
N THR A 470 -17.87 20.72 -17.23
CA THR A 470 -18.50 22.04 -17.20
C THR A 470 -17.65 23.07 -16.44
N LEU A 471 -17.88 24.36 -16.69
CA LEU A 471 -17.24 25.46 -15.96
C LEU A 471 -17.77 25.52 -14.52
N ALA A 472 -16.87 25.70 -13.56
CA ALA A 472 -17.23 25.75 -12.15
C ALA A 472 -18.14 26.94 -11.84
N GLU A 473 -17.81 28.13 -12.36
CA GLU A 473 -18.61 29.36 -12.21
C GLU A 473 -20.07 29.14 -12.60
N LYS A 474 -20.33 28.56 -13.79
CA LYS A 474 -21.70 28.30 -14.26
C LYS A 474 -22.44 27.33 -13.34
N LEU A 475 -21.80 26.22 -12.97
CA LEU A 475 -22.45 25.18 -12.16
C LEU A 475 -22.71 25.66 -10.72
N ASP A 476 -21.72 26.32 -10.14
CA ASP A 476 -21.77 26.86 -8.77
C ASP A 476 -22.82 27.98 -8.68
N SER A 477 -22.92 28.86 -9.69
CA SER A 477 -23.98 29.88 -9.75
C SER A 477 -25.38 29.27 -9.82
N CYS A 478 -25.59 28.23 -10.64
CA CYS A 478 -26.89 27.55 -10.70
C CYS A 478 -27.27 26.92 -9.34
N ALA A 479 -26.34 26.20 -8.71
CA ALA A 479 -26.58 25.61 -7.40
C ALA A 479 -26.81 26.68 -6.31
N TRP A 480 -26.12 27.81 -6.40
CA TRP A 480 -26.32 28.92 -5.49
C TRP A 480 -27.66 29.62 -5.66
N SER A 481 -28.20 29.72 -6.89
CA SER A 481 -29.56 30.24 -7.11
C SER A 481 -30.62 29.39 -6.40
N VAL A 482 -30.53 28.06 -6.49
CA VAL A 482 -31.43 27.14 -5.75
C VAL A 482 -31.27 27.30 -4.24
N ALA A 483 -30.03 27.48 -3.77
CA ALA A 483 -29.76 27.77 -2.36
C ALA A 483 -30.43 29.08 -1.89
N LYS A 484 -30.44 30.13 -2.73
CA LYS A 484 -31.13 31.40 -2.45
C LYS A 484 -32.64 31.20 -2.34
N GLU A 485 -33.24 30.42 -3.25
CA GLU A 485 -34.68 30.09 -3.21
C GLU A 485 -35.05 29.36 -1.90
N ILE A 486 -34.22 28.39 -1.48
CA ILE A 486 -34.41 27.66 -0.21
C ILE A 486 -34.32 28.61 0.99
N ILE A 487 -33.32 29.49 1.04
CA ILE A 487 -33.13 30.42 2.15
C ILE A 487 -34.25 31.46 2.18
N GLY A 488 -34.75 31.86 1.01
CA GLY A 488 -35.86 32.80 0.83
C GLY A 488 -37.16 32.32 1.49
N ASP A 489 -37.39 31.01 1.56
CA ASP A 489 -38.54 30.42 2.25
C ASP A 489 -38.19 30.05 3.70
N PRO A 490 -38.71 30.79 4.72
CA PRO A 490 -38.48 30.48 6.12
C PRO A 490 -38.92 29.08 6.53
N SER A 491 -40.01 28.58 5.94
CA SER A 491 -40.61 27.30 6.33
C SER A 491 -39.68 26.12 6.04
N ILE A 492 -38.93 26.18 4.94
CA ILE A 492 -37.97 25.13 4.54
C ILE A 492 -36.78 25.13 5.49
N VAL A 493 -36.24 26.32 5.81
CA VAL A 493 -35.10 26.46 6.72
C VAL A 493 -35.47 26.01 8.13
N ASP A 494 -36.61 26.48 8.65
CA ASP A 494 -37.09 26.16 10.00
C ASP A 494 -37.32 24.67 10.17
N LYS A 495 -38.01 24.04 9.19
CA LYS A 495 -38.21 22.59 9.18
C LYS A 495 -36.89 21.83 9.15
N ALA A 496 -35.96 22.21 8.27
CA ALA A 496 -34.68 21.52 8.13
C ALA A 496 -33.77 21.65 9.38
N VAL A 497 -33.88 22.78 10.10
CA VAL A 497 -33.22 22.99 11.40
C VAL A 497 -33.89 22.16 12.47
N GLU A 498 -35.22 22.13 12.52
CA GLU A 498 -35.98 21.34 13.51
C GLU A 498 -35.74 19.83 13.34
N ASP A 499 -35.77 19.31 12.11
CA ASP A 499 -35.48 17.89 11.80
C ASP A 499 -34.08 17.46 12.26
N ARG A 500 -33.14 18.41 12.38
CA ARG A 500 -31.75 18.18 12.82
C ARG A 500 -31.52 18.52 14.30
N LYS A 501 -32.50 19.13 14.99
CA LYS A 501 -32.44 19.28 16.44
C LYS A 501 -32.63 17.92 17.08
N THR A 502 -31.62 17.47 17.78
CA THR A 502 -31.67 16.22 18.55
C THR A 502 -31.84 16.56 20.02
N LYS A 503 -32.70 15.81 20.72
CA LYS A 503 -32.69 15.81 22.19
C LYS A 503 -31.32 15.33 22.66
N ASP A 504 -30.89 15.83 23.82
CA ASP A 504 -29.65 15.37 24.42
C ASP A 504 -29.73 13.85 24.65
N PRO A 505 -28.87 13.05 24.00
CA PRO A 505 -29.02 11.61 23.96
C PRO A 505 -28.81 10.95 25.32
N ASN A 506 -28.03 11.58 26.22
CA ASN A 506 -27.57 10.97 27.46
C ASN A 506 -27.87 11.82 28.71
N ALA A 507 -28.86 12.71 28.65
CA ALA A 507 -29.21 13.58 29.78
C ALA A 507 -29.56 12.78 31.05
N GLU A 508 -30.49 11.82 30.94
CA GLU A 508 -30.92 10.98 32.07
C GLU A 508 -29.77 10.13 32.62
N ARG A 509 -28.92 9.61 31.74
CA ARG A 509 -27.74 8.82 32.15
C ARG A 509 -26.73 9.67 32.93
N ARG A 510 -26.48 10.91 32.51
CA ARG A 510 -25.60 11.82 33.26
C ARG A 510 -26.16 12.17 34.62
N GLU A 511 -27.45 12.43 34.71
CA GLU A 511 -28.14 12.70 35.97
C GLU A 511 -28.05 11.50 36.93
N TYR A 512 -28.24 10.28 36.40
CA TYR A 512 -28.03 9.04 37.15
C TYR A 512 -26.61 8.92 37.70
N ILE A 513 -25.57 9.11 36.87
CA ILE A 513 -24.16 8.99 37.30
C ILE A 513 -23.82 10.02 38.37
N ILE A 514 -24.29 11.26 38.22
CA ILE A 514 -24.09 12.33 39.22
C ILE A 514 -24.78 11.95 40.55
N GLY A 515 -25.99 11.38 40.48
CA GLY A 515 -26.70 10.86 41.63
C GLY A 515 -25.96 9.72 42.34
N GLU A 516 -25.39 8.77 41.59
CA GLU A 516 -24.61 7.68 42.16
C GLU A 516 -23.30 8.15 42.79
N LEU A 517 -22.62 9.14 42.18
CA LEU A 517 -21.44 9.77 42.78
C LEU A 517 -21.77 10.48 44.11
N SER A 518 -22.94 11.14 44.21
CA SER A 518 -23.35 11.79 45.46
C SER A 518 -23.67 10.78 46.57
N LYS A 519 -24.37 9.68 46.23
CA LYS A 519 -24.62 8.55 47.15
C LYS A 519 -23.31 7.90 47.61
N ASN A 520 -22.40 7.64 46.69
CA ASN A 520 -21.09 7.05 47.01
C ASN A 520 -20.29 7.94 47.96
N LYS A 521 -20.25 9.26 47.70
CA LYS A 521 -19.62 10.25 48.59
C LYS A 521 -20.22 10.21 49.99
N ALA A 522 -21.55 10.17 50.12
CA ALA A 522 -22.24 10.10 51.40
C ALA A 522 -21.94 8.81 52.16
N SER A 523 -21.98 7.64 51.49
CA SER A 523 -21.67 6.34 52.09
C SER A 523 -20.22 6.26 52.57
N ARG A 524 -19.27 6.81 51.80
CA ARG A 524 -17.86 6.88 52.20
C ARG A 524 -17.65 7.76 53.43
N ALA A 525 -18.27 8.93 53.49
CA ALA A 525 -18.16 9.82 54.65
C ALA A 525 -18.68 9.15 55.94
N ARG A 526 -19.79 8.41 55.85
CA ARG A 526 -20.34 7.64 56.99
C ARG A 526 -19.41 6.53 57.46
N LEU A 527 -18.82 5.77 56.52
CA LEU A 527 -17.89 4.69 56.87
C LEU A 527 -16.56 5.20 57.39
N MET A 528 -16.05 6.33 56.87
CA MET A 528 -14.85 6.99 57.39
C MET A 528 -15.06 7.48 58.83
N SER A 529 -16.21 8.07 59.13
CA SER A 529 -16.54 8.50 60.51
C SER A 529 -16.65 7.32 61.49
N ARG A 530 -16.97 6.11 61.02
CA ARG A 530 -16.97 4.91 61.87
C ARG A 530 -15.57 4.40 62.19
N LEU A 531 -14.60 4.57 61.30
CA LEU A 531 -13.20 4.17 61.54
C LEU A 531 -12.49 5.00 62.61
N GLU A 532 -13.07 6.13 63.01
CA GLU A 532 -12.57 7.00 64.09
C GLU A 532 -13.02 6.51 65.48
N ASP A 533 -13.82 5.44 65.56
CA ASP A 533 -14.27 4.82 66.80
C ASP A 533 -13.16 3.92 67.38
N GLU A 534 -12.76 4.17 68.63
CA GLU A 534 -11.64 3.47 69.29
C GLU A 534 -12.01 2.03 69.74
N ASP A 535 -13.30 1.71 69.81
CA ASP A 535 -13.82 0.42 70.30
C ASP A 535 -14.12 -0.60 69.18
N LEU A 536 -13.55 -0.41 67.99
CA LEU A 536 -13.72 -1.31 66.84
C LEU A 536 -12.90 -2.60 66.96
N ASP A 537 -13.54 -3.75 66.78
CA ASP A 537 -12.85 -5.03 66.64
C ASP A 537 -12.16 -5.17 65.27
N ASP A 538 -11.11 -6.00 65.22
CA ASP A 538 -10.26 -6.21 64.03
C ASP A 538 -11.04 -6.74 62.80
N GLU A 539 -12.11 -7.51 63.02
CA GLU A 539 -12.94 -8.09 61.96
C GLU A 539 -13.80 -7.00 61.31
N THR A 540 -14.49 -6.20 62.12
CA THR A 540 -15.28 -5.04 61.66
C THR A 540 -14.41 -3.98 60.98
N TYR A 541 -13.21 -3.71 61.51
CA TYR A 541 -12.25 -2.80 60.87
C TYR A 541 -11.87 -3.26 59.46
N THR A 542 -11.62 -4.57 59.30
CA THR A 542 -11.26 -5.18 58.01
C THR A 542 -12.42 -5.11 57.02
N GLU A 543 -13.66 -5.37 57.47
CA GLU A 543 -14.86 -5.29 56.64
C GLU A 543 -15.15 -3.86 56.16
N ILE A 544 -15.05 -2.86 57.04
CA ILE A 544 -15.22 -1.44 56.68
C ILE A 544 -14.15 -1.01 55.68
N LYS A 545 -12.90 -1.43 55.86
CA LYS A 545 -11.80 -1.14 54.92
C LYS A 545 -12.05 -1.76 53.54
N HIS A 546 -12.55 -2.99 53.50
CA HIS A 546 -12.95 -3.64 52.25
C HIS A 546 -14.08 -2.86 51.55
N ARG A 547 -15.13 -2.50 52.30
CA ARG A 547 -16.27 -1.75 51.75
C ARG A 547 -15.89 -0.35 51.26
N LEU A 548 -14.97 0.33 51.94
CA LEU A 548 -14.42 1.62 51.49
C LEU A 548 -13.64 1.47 50.18
N LYS A 549 -12.86 0.38 50.03
CA LYS A 549 -12.15 0.08 48.78
C LYS A 549 -13.12 -0.11 47.62
N GLU A 550 -14.19 -0.89 47.82
CA GLU A 550 -15.24 -1.06 46.80
C GLU A 550 -15.88 0.27 46.39
N LEU A 551 -16.21 1.13 47.37
CA LEU A 551 -16.78 2.45 47.09
C LEU A 551 -15.80 3.37 46.34
N VAL A 552 -14.50 3.30 46.63
CA VAL A 552 -13.46 4.02 45.88
C VAL A 552 -13.41 3.53 44.43
N ASP A 553 -13.47 2.22 44.21
CA ASP A 553 -13.46 1.63 42.88
C ASP A 553 -14.71 2.01 42.08
N MET A 554 -15.89 1.96 42.70
CA MET A 554 -17.15 2.43 42.09
C MET A 554 -17.10 3.93 41.76
N LYS A 555 -16.58 4.77 42.66
CA LYS A 555 -16.41 6.21 42.41
C LYS A 555 -15.57 6.45 41.16
N ARG A 556 -14.42 5.78 41.06
CA ARG A 556 -13.51 5.89 39.91
C ARG A 556 -14.19 5.42 38.61
N GLY A 557 -14.98 4.36 38.67
CA GLY A 557 -15.80 3.90 37.54
C GLY A 557 -16.78 4.98 37.07
N TYR A 558 -17.56 5.55 37.99
CA TYR A 558 -18.53 6.60 37.68
C TYR A 558 -17.89 7.92 37.23
N GLU A 559 -16.74 8.33 37.78
CA GLU A 559 -15.99 9.51 37.31
C GLU A 559 -15.50 9.34 35.87
N ASN A 560 -15.02 8.14 35.53
CA ASN A 560 -14.62 7.81 34.16
C ASN A 560 -15.80 7.80 33.20
N GLU A 561 -16.96 7.29 33.60
CA GLU A 561 -18.19 7.36 32.79
C GLU A 561 -18.66 8.79 32.62
N LEU A 562 -18.68 9.59 33.70
CA LEU A 562 -19.09 10.98 33.66
C LEU A 562 -18.19 11.82 32.73
N SER A 563 -16.88 11.59 32.76
CA SER A 563 -15.93 12.26 31.86
C SER A 563 -16.23 11.98 30.38
N LYS A 564 -16.55 10.72 30.03
CA LYS A 564 -16.98 10.35 28.67
C LYS A 564 -18.27 11.06 28.30
N GLU A 565 -19.25 11.09 29.20
CA GLU A 565 -20.54 11.71 28.95
C GLU A 565 -20.48 13.24 28.85
N ILE A 566 -19.60 13.91 29.61
CA ILE A 566 -19.34 15.34 29.49
C ILE A 566 -18.81 15.67 28.09
N ASN A 567 -17.90 14.85 27.55
CA ASN A 567 -17.38 15.05 26.21
C ASN A 567 -18.49 14.90 25.14
N VAL A 568 -19.33 13.87 25.27
CA VAL A 568 -20.49 13.67 24.38
C VAL A 568 -21.45 14.85 24.45
N HIS A 569 -21.76 15.33 25.66
CA HIS A 569 -22.61 16.51 25.85
C HIS A 569 -21.99 17.78 25.26
N ALA A 570 -20.69 18.00 25.42
CA ALA A 570 -19.99 19.14 24.85
C ALA A 570 -19.99 19.12 23.31
N GLU A 571 -19.84 17.95 22.69
CA GLU A 571 -19.97 17.78 21.23
C GLU A 571 -21.41 18.03 20.75
N TRP A 572 -22.41 17.53 21.48
CA TRP A 572 -23.81 17.81 21.20
C TRP A 572 -24.12 19.31 21.33
N MET A 573 -23.67 19.97 22.40
CA MET A 573 -23.84 21.42 22.61
C MET A 573 -23.24 22.24 21.47
N LYS A 574 -22.00 21.92 21.06
CA LYS A 574 -21.37 22.57 19.90
C LYS A 574 -22.17 22.39 18.62
N THR A 575 -22.77 21.22 18.43
CA THR A 575 -23.63 20.94 17.26
C THR A 575 -24.90 21.79 17.30
N GLN A 576 -25.56 21.88 18.47
CA GLN A 576 -26.74 22.71 18.66
C GLN A 576 -26.43 24.21 18.49
N GLU A 577 -25.31 24.68 19.01
CA GLU A 577 -24.87 26.07 18.84
C GLU A 577 -24.56 26.39 17.37
N ARG A 578 -23.91 25.47 16.65
CA ARG A 578 -23.68 25.62 15.22
C ARG A 578 -24.99 25.68 14.43
N LEU A 579 -25.98 24.86 14.77
CA LEU A 579 -27.32 24.90 14.15
C LEU A 579 -28.00 26.26 14.39
N LYS A 580 -27.95 26.79 15.62
CA LYS A 580 -28.49 28.12 15.94
C LYS A 580 -27.79 29.23 15.16
N HIS A 581 -26.45 29.18 15.10
CA HIS A 581 -25.66 30.14 14.36
C HIS A 581 -25.98 30.08 12.85
N PHE A 582 -26.08 28.88 12.27
CA PHE A 582 -26.48 28.70 10.87
C PHE A 582 -27.88 29.27 10.60
N HIS A 583 -28.85 28.98 11.47
CA HIS A 583 -30.21 29.51 11.36
C HIS A 583 -30.25 31.04 11.37
N LYS A 584 -29.49 31.67 12.29
CA LYS A 584 -29.35 33.14 12.35
C LYS A 584 -28.76 33.70 11.06
N ARG A 585 -27.72 33.07 10.50
CA ARG A 585 -27.10 33.51 9.25
C ARG A 585 -28.04 33.40 8.05
N CYS A 586 -28.90 32.39 8.00
CA CYS A 586 -29.96 32.31 6.99
C CYS A 586 -30.97 33.45 7.12
N GLN A 587 -31.30 33.88 8.33
CA GLN A 587 -32.16 35.05 8.57
C GLN A 587 -31.49 36.34 8.10
N GLU A 588 -30.25 36.58 8.53
CA GLU A 588 -29.46 37.75 8.12
C GLU A 588 -29.30 37.84 6.60
N MET A 589 -29.05 36.71 5.93
CA MET A 589 -28.99 36.66 4.47
C MET A 589 -30.34 36.97 3.83
N ARG A 590 -31.45 36.50 4.42
CA ARG A 590 -32.80 36.75 3.89
C ARG A 590 -33.12 38.23 3.84
N GLU A 591 -32.71 38.99 4.86
CA GLU A 591 -32.86 40.44 4.92
C GLU A 591 -32.05 41.18 3.84
N GLN A 592 -31.02 40.53 3.28
CA GLN A 592 -30.11 41.09 2.28
C GLN A 592 -30.23 40.42 0.90
N LEU A 593 -31.26 39.60 0.67
CA LEU A 593 -31.46 38.88 -0.61
C LEU A 593 -31.65 39.82 -1.80
N ASP A 594 -32.25 40.99 -1.57
CA ASP A 594 -32.54 42.01 -2.58
C ASP A 594 -31.40 43.01 -2.79
N ASP A 595 -30.33 42.96 -1.98
CA ASP A 595 -29.16 43.84 -2.12
C ASP A 595 -28.22 43.29 -3.21
N PRO A 596 -28.06 43.98 -4.36
CA PRO A 596 -27.17 43.54 -5.43
C PRO A 596 -25.68 43.56 -5.03
N GLY A 597 -25.32 44.30 -3.97
CA GLY A 597 -23.96 44.41 -3.44
C GLY A 597 -23.62 43.38 -2.37
N TYR A 598 -24.61 42.63 -1.87
CA TYR A 598 -24.38 41.63 -0.84
C TYR A 598 -23.95 40.28 -1.45
N GLU A 599 -22.71 39.88 -1.15
CA GLU A 599 -22.21 38.55 -1.47
C GLU A 599 -21.80 37.81 -0.19
N PRO A 600 -22.46 36.68 0.15
CA PRO A 600 -22.08 35.91 1.32
C PRO A 600 -20.71 35.26 1.13
N ASP A 601 -19.98 35.12 2.24
CA ASP A 601 -18.69 34.47 2.20
C ASP A 601 -18.79 33.01 1.74
N TYR A 602 -17.69 32.54 1.17
CA TYR A 602 -17.60 31.19 0.62
C TYR A 602 -17.90 30.08 1.62
N GLN A 603 -17.49 30.25 2.89
CA GLN A 603 -17.68 29.23 3.92
C GLN A 603 -19.16 29.08 4.26
N PHE A 604 -19.92 30.17 4.25
CA PHE A 604 -21.38 30.12 4.37
C PHE A 604 -22.04 29.45 3.18
N LYS A 605 -21.68 29.87 1.96
CA LYS A 605 -22.21 29.26 0.74
C LYS A 605 -22.04 27.74 0.79
N ARG A 606 -20.87 27.30 1.24
CA ARG A 606 -20.56 25.88 1.39
C ARG A 606 -21.39 25.20 2.47
N GLU A 607 -21.51 25.82 3.64
CA GLU A 607 -22.32 25.29 4.73
C GLU A 607 -23.78 25.09 4.31
N VAL A 608 -24.35 26.00 3.52
CA VAL A 608 -25.70 25.88 2.95
C VAL A 608 -25.82 24.69 1.99
N ILE A 609 -24.89 24.54 1.04
CA ILE A 609 -24.89 23.39 0.11
C ILE A 609 -24.84 22.06 0.87
N GLU A 610 -24.00 21.96 1.90
CA GLU A 610 -23.85 20.76 2.72
C GLU A 610 -25.09 20.52 3.60
N PHE A 611 -25.65 21.58 4.19
CA PHE A 611 -26.79 21.47 5.09
C PHE A 611 -28.05 20.97 4.36
N PHE A 612 -28.33 21.51 3.17
CA PHE A 612 -29.49 21.15 2.35
C PHE A 612 -29.23 20.01 1.37
N GLY A 613 -28.01 19.48 1.31
CA GLY A 613 -27.67 18.37 0.42
C GLY A 613 -27.87 18.70 -1.06
N ILE A 614 -27.50 19.90 -1.49
CA ILE A 614 -27.74 20.38 -2.86
C ILE A 614 -26.74 19.69 -3.81
N VAL A 615 -27.25 18.83 -4.68
CA VAL A 615 -26.45 18.04 -5.63
C VAL A 615 -26.78 18.45 -7.06
N ALA A 616 -25.77 18.79 -7.85
CA ALA A 616 -25.93 19.11 -9.27
C ALA A 616 -25.51 17.92 -10.15
N ARG A 617 -26.41 17.49 -11.04
CA ARG A 617 -26.16 16.53 -12.11
C ARG A 617 -26.02 17.26 -13.44
N VAL A 618 -24.92 16.99 -14.13
CA VAL A 618 -24.60 17.67 -15.40
C VAL A 618 -24.67 16.70 -16.56
N ARG A 619 -25.44 17.04 -17.61
CA ARG A 619 -25.50 16.32 -18.89
C ARG A 619 -25.32 17.32 -20.05
N LYS A 620 -24.85 16.85 -21.20
CA LYS A 620 -24.83 17.62 -22.45
C LYS A 620 -25.83 17.02 -23.46
N THR A 621 -26.74 17.82 -23.96
CA THR A 621 -27.73 17.41 -24.97
C THR A 621 -27.65 18.43 -26.08
N ASP A 622 -27.34 17.98 -27.31
CA ASP A 622 -27.25 18.85 -28.50
C ASP A 622 -26.36 20.11 -28.33
N ASN A 623 -25.20 19.95 -27.68
CA ASN A 623 -24.28 21.04 -27.29
C ASN A 623 -24.79 22.02 -26.21
N GLU A 624 -25.97 21.82 -25.66
CA GLU A 624 -26.48 22.54 -24.49
C GLU A 624 -26.18 21.78 -23.19
N LEU A 625 -25.88 22.53 -22.12
CA LEU A 625 -25.61 21.97 -20.79
C LEU A 625 -26.92 21.87 -20.02
N GLU A 626 -27.41 20.65 -19.82
CA GLU A 626 -28.51 20.34 -18.92
C GLU A 626 -27.97 20.15 -17.50
N ILE A 627 -28.44 20.99 -16.57
CA ILE A 627 -28.06 20.97 -15.15
C ILE A 627 -29.32 20.69 -14.36
N ASN A 628 -29.39 19.52 -13.74
CA ASN A 628 -30.46 19.18 -12.81
C ASN A 628 -29.92 19.31 -11.38
N ILE A 629 -30.60 20.07 -10.53
CA ILE A 629 -30.23 20.28 -9.13
C ILE A 629 -31.26 19.56 -8.26
N GLU A 630 -30.81 18.51 -7.58
CA GLU A 630 -31.61 17.69 -6.69
C GLU A 630 -31.24 17.99 -5.23
N ARG A 631 -32.19 17.88 -4.31
CA ARG A 631 -31.91 17.82 -2.87
C ARG A 631 -31.74 16.37 -2.46
N GLU A 632 -30.81 16.08 -1.57
CA GLU A 632 -30.62 14.75 -1.02
C GLU A 632 -31.88 14.34 -0.24
N GLY A 633 -32.75 13.52 -0.86
CA GLY A 633 -34.06 13.12 -0.34
C GLY A 633 -35.23 13.23 -1.33
N ASP A 634 -35.08 13.96 -2.44
CA ASP A 634 -36.14 14.13 -3.46
C ASP A 634 -36.25 12.97 -4.46
N SER A 635 -35.33 12.00 -4.40
CA SER A 635 -35.40 10.77 -5.20
C SER A 635 -36.20 9.70 -4.45
N VAL A 636 -37.52 9.69 -4.70
CA VAL A 636 -38.42 8.53 -4.52
C VAL A 636 -38.46 7.73 -5.80
#